data_AF-A0A3Q8UE13-F1
#
_entry.id   AF-A0A3Q8UE13-F1
#
_cell.length_a   1.000
_cell.length_b   1.000
_cell.length_c   1.000
_cell.angle_alpha   90.00
_cell.angle_beta   90.00
_cell.angle_gamma   90.00
#
_symmetry.space_group_name_H-M   'P 1'
#
loop_
_entity.id
_entity.type
_entity.pdbx_description
1 polymer ?
#
loop_
_entity_poly.entity_id
_entity_poly.type
_entity_poly.pdbx_seq_one_letter_code
_entity_poly.pdbx_strand_id
1 'polypeptide(L)'
;LCIVVNTLFMALDHHDMDKDMDRALKSGNYFFTATFAIEATLKLIAMSPKFYFQEGWNIFDFIIVALSLLELGLENVQGLSVLRSFRLLRVFKLAKSWPTLNLLISIMGRTVGALGNLTFVLCIIIFIFA
;
A
#
# COMPACT_ATOMS: atom_id res chain seq x y z
N LEU A 1 -0.01 9.82 -12.19
CA LEU A 1 -1.09 10.81 -11.94
C LEU A 1 -2.21 10.21 -11.10
N CYS A 2 -2.80 9.07 -11.48
CA CYS A 2 -3.85 8.40 -10.71
C CYS A 2 -3.48 8.09 -9.25
N ILE A 3 -2.22 7.70 -8.98
CA ILE A 3 -1.74 7.45 -7.60
C ILE A 3 -1.79 8.74 -6.77
N VAL A 4 -1.29 9.85 -7.30
CA VAL A 4 -1.28 11.16 -6.61
C VAL A 4 -2.71 11.63 -6.34
N VAL A 5 -3.61 11.50 -7.31
CA VAL A 5 -5.02 11.86 -7.12
C VAL A 5 -5.68 10.95 -6.08
N ASN A 6 -5.42 9.63 -6.11
CA ASN A 6 -5.93 8.72 -5.10
C ASN A 6 -5.41 9.06 -3.68
N THR A 7 -4.15 9.45 -3.55
CA THR A 7 -3.57 9.92 -2.28
C THR A 7 -4.21 11.23 -1.82
N LEU A 8 -4.48 12.18 -2.72
CA LEU A 8 -5.23 13.40 -2.41
C LEU A 8 -6.64 13.09 -1.91
N PHE A 9 -7.35 12.18 -2.56
CA PHE A 9 -8.68 11.73 -2.12
C PHE A 9 -8.65 11.12 -0.72
N MET A 10 -7.61 10.35 -0.39
CA MET A 10 -7.42 9.83 0.99
C MET A 10 -7.10 10.94 2.00
N ALA A 11 -6.39 12.00 1.59
CA ALA A 11 -6.05 13.12 2.46
C ALA A 11 -7.24 14.06 2.74
N LEU A 12 -8.25 14.07 1.87
CA LEU A 12 -9.48 14.85 2.03
C LEU A 12 -10.51 14.20 2.97
N ASP A 13 -10.28 12.95 3.38
CA ASP A 13 -11.16 12.22 4.30
C ASP A 13 -11.02 12.81 5.72
N HIS A 14 -12.09 13.44 6.22
CA HIS A 14 -12.12 14.07 7.55
C HIS A 14 -13.37 13.71 8.34
N HIS A 15 -13.27 13.75 9.67
CA HIS A 15 -14.43 13.55 10.55
C HIS A 15 -15.43 14.71 10.35
N ASP A 16 -16.74 14.43 10.38
CA ASP A 16 -17.83 15.39 10.07
C ASP A 16 -17.87 15.87 8.60
N MET A 17 -17.99 14.93 7.67
CA MET A 17 -18.08 15.21 6.24
C MET A 17 -19.51 15.16 5.72
N ASP A 18 -19.85 16.04 4.80
CA ASP A 18 -21.16 16.05 4.15
C ASP A 18 -21.43 14.74 3.41
N LYS A 19 -22.70 14.29 3.40
CA LYS A 19 -23.11 13.00 2.81
C LYS A 19 -22.79 12.91 1.32
N ASP A 20 -22.79 14.03 0.61
CA ASP A 20 -22.45 14.04 -0.81
C ASP A 20 -20.93 13.90 -1.04
N MET A 21 -20.11 14.43 -0.13
CA MET A 21 -18.66 14.26 -0.18
C MET A 21 -18.23 12.84 0.20
N ASP A 22 -18.87 12.19 1.18
CA ASP A 22 -18.61 10.78 1.50
C ASP A 22 -18.91 9.85 0.31
N ARG A 23 -20.04 10.09 -0.38
CA ARG A 23 -20.39 9.34 -1.60
C ARG A 23 -19.38 9.56 -2.71
N ALA A 24 -18.91 10.80 -2.91
CA ALA A 24 -17.90 11.12 -3.89
C ALA A 24 -16.55 10.42 -3.59
N LEU A 25 -16.10 10.44 -2.33
CA LEU A 25 -14.87 9.75 -1.92
C LEU A 25 -14.98 8.22 -2.07
N LYS A 26 -16.13 7.62 -1.73
CA LYS A 26 -16.37 6.18 -1.93
C LYS A 26 -16.36 5.79 -3.41
N SER A 27 -17.08 6.53 -4.24
CA SER A 27 -17.10 6.31 -5.69
C SER A 27 -15.69 6.44 -6.31
N GLY A 28 -14.95 7.47 -5.90
CA GLY A 28 -13.55 7.66 -6.32
C GLY A 28 -12.66 6.48 -5.92
N ASN A 29 -12.76 6.01 -4.67
CA ASN A 29 -11.98 4.87 -4.20
C ASN A 29 -12.27 3.58 -4.97
N TYR A 30 -13.52 3.33 -5.34
CA TYR A 30 -13.89 2.20 -6.19
C TYR A 30 -13.25 2.32 -7.58
N PHE A 31 -13.35 3.50 -8.20
CA PHE A 31 -12.75 3.78 -9.51
C PHE A 31 -11.22 3.60 -9.52
N PHE A 32 -10.51 4.12 -8.52
CA PHE A 32 -9.06 3.96 -8.42
C PHE A 32 -8.67 2.50 -8.22
N THR A 33 -9.40 1.77 -7.37
CA THR A 33 -9.15 0.35 -7.13
C THR A 33 -9.34 -0.48 -8.40
N ALA A 34 -10.44 -0.25 -9.13
CA ALA A 34 -10.70 -0.92 -10.41
C ALA A 34 -9.60 -0.61 -11.44
N THR A 35 -9.18 0.65 -11.55
CA THR A 35 -8.10 1.06 -12.47
C THR A 35 -6.79 0.33 -12.16
N PHE A 36 -6.38 0.30 -10.88
CA PHE A 36 -5.16 -0.41 -10.48
C PHE A 36 -5.26 -1.93 -10.64
N ALA A 37 -6.45 -2.49 -10.44
CA ALA A 37 -6.68 -3.91 -10.67
C ALA A 37 -6.49 -4.26 -12.16
N ILE A 38 -7.11 -3.49 -13.06
CA ILE A 38 -6.97 -3.67 -14.51
C ILE A 38 -5.51 -3.53 -14.94
N GLU A 39 -4.79 -2.51 -14.45
CA GLU A 39 -3.37 -2.29 -14.76
C GLU A 39 -2.50 -3.50 -14.35
N ALA A 40 -2.71 -4.04 -13.16
CA ALA A 40 -1.96 -5.20 -12.67
C ALA A 40 -2.32 -6.48 -13.43
N THR A 41 -3.59 -6.70 -13.75
CA THR A 41 -4.03 -7.85 -14.57
C THR A 41 -3.46 -7.76 -15.98
N LEU A 42 -3.45 -6.58 -16.61
CA LEU A 42 -2.82 -6.38 -17.91
C LEU A 42 -1.31 -6.64 -17.87
N LYS A 43 -0.60 -6.17 -16.84
CA LYS A 43 0.84 -6.46 -16.68
C LYS A 43 1.11 -7.95 -16.49
N LEU A 44 0.27 -8.66 -15.73
CA LEU A 44 0.39 -10.11 -15.53
C LEU A 44 0.15 -10.93 -16.81
N ILE A 45 -0.71 -10.45 -17.71
CA ILE A 45 -0.96 -11.11 -18.99
C ILE A 45 0.15 -10.76 -19.99
N ALA A 46 0.61 -9.51 -20.00
CA ALA A 46 1.65 -9.03 -20.92
C ALA A 46 3.05 -9.55 -20.57
N MET A 47 3.40 -9.64 -19.29
CA MET A 47 4.63 -10.28 -18.81
C MET A 47 4.30 -11.67 -18.28
N SER A 48 4.89 -12.71 -18.89
CA SER A 48 4.78 -14.08 -18.38
C SER A 48 5.02 -14.12 -16.86
N PRO A 49 4.22 -14.88 -16.07
CA PRO A 49 4.22 -14.82 -14.62
C PRO A 49 5.63 -14.97 -14.00
N LYS A 50 6.47 -15.80 -14.61
CA LYS A 50 7.86 -16.00 -14.16
C LYS A 50 8.72 -14.72 -14.18
N PHE A 51 8.52 -13.83 -15.15
CA PHE A 51 9.24 -12.56 -15.21
C PHE A 51 8.60 -11.50 -14.31
N TYR A 52 7.27 -11.55 -14.14
CA TYR A 52 6.56 -10.63 -13.26
C TYR A 52 7.02 -10.75 -11.79
N PHE A 53 7.24 -11.98 -11.30
CA PHE A 53 7.70 -12.23 -9.93
C PHE A 53 9.21 -12.06 -9.71
N GLN A 54 10.00 -11.74 -10.73
CA GLN A 54 11.42 -11.42 -10.54
C GLN A 54 11.64 -9.96 -10.14
N GLU A 55 10.73 -9.06 -10.52
CA GLU A 55 10.83 -7.64 -10.22
C GLU A 55 10.08 -7.33 -8.91
N GLY A 56 10.81 -7.02 -7.83
CA GLY A 56 10.22 -6.77 -6.51
C GLY A 56 9.14 -5.68 -6.49
N TRP A 57 9.26 -4.67 -7.37
CA TRP A 57 8.24 -3.63 -7.53
C TRP A 57 6.91 -4.15 -8.11
N ASN A 58 6.94 -5.16 -8.97
CA ASN A 58 5.74 -5.77 -9.54
C ASN A 58 5.05 -6.69 -8.53
N ILE A 59 5.83 -7.39 -7.69
CA ILE A 59 5.29 -8.14 -6.54
C ILE A 59 4.57 -7.19 -5.57
N PHE A 60 5.21 -6.06 -5.23
CA PHE A 60 4.60 -5.06 -4.35
C PHE A 60 3.30 -4.48 -4.93
N ASP A 61 3.30 -4.15 -6.23
CA ASP A 61 2.11 -3.67 -6.95
C ASP A 61 0.96 -4.70 -6.90
N PHE A 62 1.28 -5.99 -7.08
CA PHE A 62 0.33 -7.09 -7.02
C PHE A 62 -0.26 -7.29 -5.62
N ILE A 63 0.57 -7.23 -4.57
CA ILE A 63 0.10 -7.32 -3.18
C ILE A 63 -0.89 -6.20 -2.87
N ILE A 64 -0.59 -4.96 -3.29
CA ILE A 64 -1.49 -3.83 -3.05
C ILE A 64 -2.83 -4.04 -3.77
N VAL A 65 -2.81 -4.53 -5.01
CA VAL A 65 -4.04 -4.82 -5.77
C VAL A 65 -4.83 -5.95 -5.13
N ALA A 66 -4.18 -7.03 -4.70
CA ALA A 66 -4.83 -8.15 -4.02
C ALA A 66 -5.50 -7.70 -2.71
N LEU A 67 -4.79 -6.94 -1.87
CA LEU A 67 -5.36 -6.37 -0.63
C LEU A 67 -6.53 -5.44 -0.91
N SER A 68 -6.46 -4.66 -2.00
CA SER A 68 -7.53 -3.74 -2.40
C SER A 68 -8.78 -4.47 -2.90
N LEU A 69 -8.63 -5.57 -3.62
CA LEU A 69 -9.74 -6.45 -4.01
C LEU A 69 -10.37 -7.13 -2.81
N LEU A 70 -9.55 -7.59 -1.87
CA LEU A 70 -9.99 -8.21 -0.63
C LEU A 70 -10.76 -7.21 0.24
N GLU A 71 -10.31 -5.95 0.31
CA GLU A 71 -11.04 -4.87 0.97
C GLU A 71 -12.45 -4.68 0.38
N LEU A 72 -12.57 -4.56 -0.95
CA LEU A 72 -13.87 -4.41 -1.63
C LEU A 72 -14.78 -5.64 -1.44
N GLY A 73 -14.22 -6.85 -1.49
CA GLY A 73 -14.98 -8.08 -1.29
C GLY A 73 -15.48 -8.26 0.15
N LEU A 74 -14.78 -7.68 1.12
CA LEU A 74 -15.09 -7.77 2.55
C LEU A 74 -15.70 -6.48 3.14
N GLU A 75 -16.07 -5.51 2.30
CA GLU A 75 -16.67 -4.23 2.76
C GLU A 75 -17.98 -4.46 3.55
N ASN A 76 -18.67 -5.57 3.32
CA ASN A 76 -19.90 -5.96 4.01
C ASN A 76 -19.68 -6.64 5.38
N VAL A 77 -18.43 -6.95 5.77
CA VAL A 77 -18.13 -7.65 7.03
C VAL A 77 -17.73 -6.64 8.11
N GLN A 78 -18.61 -6.44 9.09
CA GLN A 78 -18.29 -5.63 10.28
C GLN A 78 -17.16 -6.29 11.09
N GLY A 79 -16.08 -5.54 11.34
CA GLY A 79 -14.91 -6.00 12.11
C GLY A 79 -13.58 -5.85 11.37
N LEU A 80 -13.61 -5.65 10.05
CA LEU A 80 -12.40 -5.51 9.23
C LEU A 80 -12.03 -4.06 8.90
N SER A 81 -12.24 -3.13 9.86
CA SER A 81 -11.82 -1.73 9.70
C SER A 81 -10.32 -1.59 9.41
N VAL A 82 -9.49 -2.55 9.83
CA VAL A 82 -8.04 -2.55 9.53
C VAL A 82 -7.74 -2.66 8.04
N LEU A 83 -8.63 -3.28 7.25
CA LEU A 83 -8.45 -3.40 5.80
C LEU A 83 -8.48 -2.04 5.11
N ARG A 84 -9.26 -1.10 5.65
CA ARG A 84 -9.26 0.29 5.16
C ARG A 84 -7.92 0.98 5.38
N SER A 85 -7.17 0.62 6.44
CA SER A 85 -5.83 1.16 6.68
C SER A 85 -4.80 0.70 5.63
N PHE A 86 -5.01 -0.47 5.00
CA PHE A 86 -4.11 -0.95 3.93
C PHE A 86 -4.14 -0.06 2.68
N ARG A 87 -5.14 0.80 2.52
CA ARG A 87 -5.17 1.81 1.46
C ARG A 87 -3.97 2.75 1.50
N LEU A 88 -3.46 3.05 2.69
CA LEU A 88 -2.25 3.86 2.88
C LEU A 88 -1.04 3.21 2.21
N LEU A 89 -1.00 1.88 2.07
CA LEU A 89 0.06 1.19 1.34
C LEU A 89 0.16 1.64 -0.13
N ARG A 90 -0.94 2.11 -0.73
CA ARG A 90 -0.95 2.63 -2.10
C ARG A 90 -0.07 3.87 -2.26
N VAL A 91 0.10 4.67 -1.20
CA VAL A 91 0.99 5.84 -1.22
C VAL A 91 2.43 5.43 -1.51
N PHE A 92 2.87 4.24 -1.06
CA PHE A 92 4.19 3.71 -1.39
C PHE A 92 4.38 3.39 -2.88
N LYS A 93 3.31 3.27 -3.68
CA LYS A 93 3.47 3.18 -5.15
C LYS A 93 4.13 4.44 -5.72
N LEU A 94 4.05 5.59 -5.04
CA LEU A 94 4.80 6.80 -5.40
C LEU A 94 6.30 6.55 -5.38
N ALA A 95 6.80 5.66 -4.52
CA ALA A 95 8.22 5.32 -4.48
C ALA A 95 8.71 4.68 -5.78
N LYS A 96 7.85 3.93 -6.49
CA LYS A 96 8.19 3.41 -7.82
C LYS A 96 8.41 4.52 -8.86
N SER A 97 7.65 5.62 -8.75
CA SER A 97 7.69 6.72 -9.72
C SER A 97 8.69 7.82 -9.36
N TRP A 98 9.03 7.95 -8.07
CA TRP A 98 9.92 9.00 -7.56
C TRP A 98 11.28 8.41 -7.14
N PRO A 99 12.36 8.67 -7.89
CA PRO A 99 13.66 8.07 -7.63
C PRO A 99 14.23 8.47 -6.25
N THR A 100 13.99 9.70 -5.80
CA THR A 100 14.40 10.16 -4.47
C THR A 100 13.72 9.37 -3.35
N LEU A 101 12.42 9.09 -3.48
CA LEU A 101 11.67 8.33 -2.47
C LEU A 101 12.12 6.86 -2.46
N ASN A 102 12.35 6.27 -3.63
CA ASN A 102 12.94 4.94 -3.75
C ASN A 102 14.32 4.87 -3.05
N LEU A 103 15.17 5.85 -3.31
CA LEU A 103 16.49 5.95 -2.68
C LEU A 103 16.39 6.03 -1.15
N LEU A 104 15.50 6.88 -0.62
CA LEU A 104 15.27 6.99 0.82
C LEU A 104 14.84 5.66 1.44
N ILE A 105 13.88 4.96 0.83
CA ILE A 105 13.43 3.64 1.30
C ILE A 105 14.58 2.62 1.25
N SER A 106 15.40 2.65 0.19
CA SER A 106 16.57 1.77 0.06
C SER A 106 17.60 2.03 1.16
N ILE A 107 17.88 3.31 1.47
CA ILE A 107 18.78 3.69 2.56
C ILE A 107 18.21 3.22 3.90
N MET A 108 16.93 3.47 4.18
CA MET A 108 16.28 3.01 5.41
C MET A 108 16.40 1.49 5.57
N GLY A 109 16.16 0.72 4.51
CA GLY A 109 16.31 -0.74 4.54
C GLY A 109 17.74 -1.18 4.87
N ARG A 110 18.75 -0.53 4.29
CA ARG A 110 20.17 -0.81 4.59
C ARG A 110 20.52 -0.46 6.03
N THR A 111 20.04 0.68 6.53
CA THR A 111 20.27 1.13 7.91
C THR A 111 19.60 0.20 8.92
N VAL A 112 18.39 -0.28 8.65
CA VAL A 112 17.72 -1.29 9.49
C VAL A 112 18.51 -2.60 9.53
N GLY A 113 19.07 -3.03 8.39
CA GLY A 113 19.96 -4.20 8.35
C GLY A 113 21.22 -4.01 9.21
N ALA A 114 21.85 -2.84 9.14
CA ALA A 114 23.04 -2.51 9.93
C ALA A 114 22.76 -2.39 11.44
N LEU A 115 21.60 -1.83 11.80
CA LEU A 115 21.16 -1.67 13.19
C LEU A 115 20.43 -2.90 13.75
N GLY A 116 20.21 -3.93 12.92
CA GLY A 116 19.44 -5.12 13.27
C GLY A 116 20.03 -5.86 14.48
N ASN A 117 21.35 -6.03 14.50
CA ASN A 117 22.03 -6.66 15.63
C ASN A 117 21.87 -5.87 16.93
N LEU A 118 21.98 -4.54 16.87
CA LEU A 118 21.83 -3.67 18.05
C LEU A 118 20.40 -3.71 18.59
N THR A 119 19.41 -3.65 17.69
CA THR A 119 17.99 -3.76 18.05
C THR A 119 17.68 -5.14 18.65
N PHE A 120 18.24 -6.21 18.09
CA PHE A 120 18.05 -7.56 18.59
C PHE A 120 18.63 -7.75 20.00
N VAL A 121 19.84 -7.23 20.25
CA VAL A 121 20.46 -7.25 21.59
C VAL A 121 19.61 -6.45 22.59
N LEU A 122 19.12 -5.27 22.20
CA LEU A 122 18.25 -4.46 23.05
C LEU A 122 16.96 -5.22 23.43
N CYS A 123 16.33 -5.89 22.47
CA CYS A 123 15.14 -6.72 22.72
C CYS A 123 15.42 -7.85 23.72
N ILE A 124 16.58 -8.51 23.63
CA ILE A 124 16.97 -9.56 24.58
C ILE A 124 17.15 -8.97 25.99
N ILE A 125 17.80 -7.81 26.11
CA ILE A 125 17.99 -7.15 27.41
C ILE A 125 16.63 -6.83 28.04
N ILE A 126 15.71 -6.22 27.27
CA ILE A 126 14.36 -5.91 27.76
C ILE A 126 13.63 -7.19 28.20
N PHE A 127 13.70 -8.26 27.41
CA PHE A 127 13.05 -9.54 27.73
C PHE A 127 13.59 -10.19 29.02
N ILE A 128 14.89 -10.03 29.32
CA ILE A 128 15.49 -10.57 30.54
C ILE A 128 15.09 -9.78 31.78
N PHE A 129 14.92 -8.45 31.67
CA PHE A 129 14.63 -7.57 32.80
C PHE A 129 13.13 -7.29 33.04
N ALA A 130 12.26 -7.65 32.10
CA ALA A 130 10.80 -7.56 32.22
C ALA A 130 10.21 -8.78 32.93
#